data_AF-A0A965R3U1-F1
#
_entry.id   AF-A0A965R3U1-F1
#
_cell.length_a   1.000
_cell.length_b   1.000
_cell.length_c   1.000
_cell.angle_alpha   90.00
_cell.angle_beta   90.00
_cell.angle_gamma   90.00
#
_symmetry.space_group_name_H-M   'P 1'
#
loop_
_entity.id
_entity.type
_entity.pdbx_description
1 polymer ?
#
loop_
_entity_poly.entity_id
_entity_poly.type
_entity_poly.pdbx_seq_one_letter_code
_entity_poly.pdbx_strand_id
1 'polypeptide(L)'
;MNSTPKRSQGPGRRRVRRNAQRSALRPVRRPDQADVVTIALLTDRVRAAAGTVIDPELRRPLSDLGMIGSVVADNHGAVKLEITLTVVGCPAAATIERDVRAAVGAVDGVTRVDVTMGVMTDAQRLALRESLRPGATRSNPFGPGTLTRVIAVASGKGGVGKSSITVNLAAELARRGFAVGVIDADVYGFSVPALVGLAPEGVSVRPIRIDDMIVPPVAHDMKVLSIGMFVEDHDVAVAWRGPMLQRTISQFLTDAWFGALDFLVLDLPPGTGDVSITVGQLLPNAEIIVVTTPQPSASDVAVRAGSLARQLNHHIIGVVENMAERVLDDGTTMSLFGSGGGERTAAKLGTSVIATVPLSTTLRMDADAGIPVVLAHPGDPASLALGQLADAVVRRPNRLGGLSVERSGG
;
A
#
# COMPACT_ATOMS: atom_id res chain seq x y z
N MET A 1 108.83 -25.93 -33.18
CA MET A 1 107.98 -25.54 -32.04
C MET A 1 106.54 -25.87 -32.42
N ASN A 2 106.13 -27.11 -32.15
CA ASN A 2 105.07 -27.50 -31.20
C ASN A 2 103.70 -26.89 -31.54
N SER A 3 102.58 -27.61 -31.68
CA SER A 3 102.26 -29.04 -31.58
C SER A 3 100.74 -29.14 -31.84
N THR A 4 100.30 -30.03 -32.72
CA THR A 4 98.90 -30.53 -32.85
C THR A 4 98.52 -31.36 -31.60
N PRO A 5 97.29 -31.92 -31.43
CA PRO A 5 95.97 -31.70 -32.08
C PRO A 5 94.76 -31.72 -31.08
N LYS A 6 93.52 -31.54 -31.57
CA LYS A 6 92.43 -32.56 -31.43
C LYS A 6 91.12 -32.14 -32.12
N ARG A 7 90.58 -33.08 -32.90
CA ARG A 7 89.23 -33.12 -33.48
C ARG A 7 88.18 -33.44 -32.41
N SER A 8 86.98 -32.92 -32.56
CA SER A 8 85.74 -33.68 -32.26
C SER A 8 84.56 -33.14 -33.08
N GLN A 9 83.63 -34.05 -33.36
CA GLN A 9 82.63 -34.01 -34.42
C GLN A 9 81.42 -33.13 -34.07
N GLY A 10 80.94 -32.34 -35.04
CA GLY A 10 79.65 -31.64 -34.97
C GLY A 10 78.56 -32.38 -35.76
N PRO A 11 77.33 -32.54 -35.23
CA PRO A 11 76.32 -33.44 -35.77
C PRO A 11 75.50 -32.85 -36.92
N GLY A 12 74.79 -33.76 -37.60
CA GLY A 12 74.11 -33.58 -38.87
C GLY A 12 73.03 -32.49 -38.94
N ARG A 13 72.90 -31.94 -40.15
CA ARG A 13 71.80 -31.09 -40.60
C ARG A 13 70.47 -31.85 -40.48
N ARG A 14 69.64 -31.47 -39.49
CA ARG A 14 68.18 -31.70 -39.53
C ARG A 14 67.48 -30.39 -39.87
N ARG A 15 66.87 -30.33 -41.05
CA ARG A 15 65.95 -29.25 -41.47
C ARG A 15 64.75 -29.25 -40.53
N VAL A 16 64.66 -28.27 -39.64
CA VAL A 16 63.45 -27.96 -38.88
C VAL A 16 62.51 -27.19 -39.83
N ARG A 17 61.45 -27.86 -40.30
CA ARG A 17 60.31 -27.19 -40.94
C ARG A 17 59.62 -26.33 -39.87
N ARG A 18 59.76 -25.00 -39.96
CA ARG A 18 58.94 -24.06 -39.19
C ARG A 18 57.51 -24.11 -39.77
N ASN A 19 56.61 -24.76 -39.05
CA ASN A 19 55.17 -24.62 -39.26
C ASN A 19 54.75 -23.23 -38.77
N ALA A 20 54.56 -22.29 -39.69
CA ALA A 20 53.92 -21.02 -39.39
C ALA A 20 52.39 -21.23 -39.43
N GLN A 21 51.80 -21.59 -38.29
CA GLN A 21 50.36 -21.44 -38.09
C GLN A 21 50.04 -19.94 -38.03
N ARG A 22 49.63 -19.37 -39.16
CA ARG A 22 48.93 -18.09 -39.18
C ARG A 22 47.56 -18.32 -38.55
N SER A 23 47.42 -17.97 -37.28
CA SER A 23 46.12 -17.75 -36.65
C SER A 23 45.44 -16.59 -37.39
N ALA A 24 44.47 -16.91 -38.24
CA ALA A 24 43.61 -15.92 -38.86
C ALA A 24 42.68 -15.35 -37.76
N LEU A 25 43.06 -14.21 -37.19
CA LEU A 25 42.14 -13.35 -36.47
C LEU A 25 41.04 -12.97 -37.45
N ARG A 26 39.86 -13.60 -37.31
CA ARG A 26 38.63 -13.18 -38.00
C ARG A 26 38.43 -11.69 -37.71
N PRO A 27 38.20 -10.84 -38.72
CA PRO A 27 37.87 -9.46 -38.46
C PRO A 27 36.53 -9.42 -37.70
N VAL A 28 36.52 -8.78 -36.54
CA VAL A 28 35.27 -8.43 -35.85
C VAL A 28 34.51 -7.51 -36.81
N ARG A 29 33.45 -8.05 -37.43
CA ARG A 29 32.58 -7.29 -38.33
C ARG A 29 32.02 -6.12 -37.52
N ARG A 30 32.32 -4.88 -37.93
CA ARG A 30 31.61 -3.71 -37.38
C ARG A 30 30.13 -3.91 -37.69
N PRO A 31 29.21 -3.70 -36.73
CA PRO A 31 27.79 -3.86 -36.98
C PRO A 31 27.38 -2.98 -38.16
N ASP A 32 26.58 -3.54 -39.06
CA ASP A 32 26.04 -2.79 -40.20
C ASP A 32 25.17 -1.64 -39.68
N GLN A 33 25.10 -0.52 -40.39
CA GLN A 33 24.37 0.66 -39.91
C GLN A 33 22.87 0.34 -39.73
N ALA A 34 22.34 -0.62 -40.49
CA ALA A 34 21.00 -1.17 -40.34
C ALA A 34 20.83 -2.02 -39.05
N ASP A 35 21.84 -2.78 -38.64
CA ASP A 35 21.82 -3.57 -37.40
C ASP A 35 21.80 -2.65 -36.18
N VAL A 36 22.57 -1.55 -36.22
CA VAL A 36 22.60 -0.56 -35.13
C VAL A 36 21.23 0.11 -34.94
N VAL A 37 20.58 0.50 -36.04
CA VAL A 37 19.23 1.09 -35.99
C VAL A 37 18.20 0.09 -35.48
N THR A 38 18.28 -1.17 -35.90
CA THR A 38 17.37 -2.23 -35.46
C THR A 38 17.52 -2.53 -33.97
N ILE A 39 18.76 -2.60 -33.46
CA ILE A 39 19.03 -2.78 -32.02
C ILE A 39 18.52 -1.59 -31.20
N ALA A 40 18.73 -0.37 -31.69
CA ALA A 40 18.26 0.84 -31.01
C ALA A 40 16.73 0.85 -30.90
N LEU A 41 16.01 0.59 -32.01
CA LEU A 41 14.55 0.51 -32.01
C LEU A 41 14.02 -0.61 -31.09
N LEU A 42 14.68 -1.78 -31.07
CA LEU A 42 14.31 -2.86 -30.16
C LEU A 42 14.54 -2.44 -28.70
N THR A 43 15.66 -1.79 -28.39
CA THR A 43 15.98 -1.28 -27.05
C THR A 43 14.92 -0.28 -26.57
N ASP A 44 14.48 0.63 -27.43
CA ASP A 44 13.44 1.60 -27.09
C ASP A 44 12.08 0.93 -26.85
N ARG A 45 11.68 -0.02 -27.70
CA ARG A 45 10.44 -0.80 -27.53
C ARG A 45 10.46 -1.62 -26.23
N VAL A 46 11.58 -2.25 -25.91
CA VAL A 46 11.78 -2.99 -24.66
C VAL A 46 11.67 -2.05 -23.45
N ARG A 47 12.34 -0.90 -23.49
CA ARG A 47 12.30 0.09 -22.41
C ARG A 47 10.87 0.60 -22.21
N ALA A 48 10.14 0.88 -23.29
CA ALA A 48 8.75 1.30 -23.24
C ALA A 48 7.87 0.20 -22.62
N ALA A 49 8.01 -1.05 -23.06
CA ALA A 49 7.25 -2.18 -22.52
C ALA A 49 7.50 -2.40 -21.03
N ALA A 50 8.78 -2.45 -20.61
CA ALA A 50 9.15 -2.55 -19.20
C ALA A 50 8.61 -1.37 -18.38
N GLY A 51 8.55 -0.18 -18.97
CA GLY A 51 8.02 1.02 -18.33
C GLY A 51 6.52 1.00 -18.03
N THR A 52 5.73 0.23 -18.78
CA THR A 52 4.29 0.07 -18.53
C THR A 52 3.96 -0.79 -17.30
N VAL A 53 4.92 -1.56 -16.80
CA VAL A 53 4.72 -2.38 -15.60
C VAL A 53 4.47 -1.47 -14.41
N ILE A 54 3.46 -1.80 -13.61
CA ILE A 54 3.08 -1.04 -12.43
C ILE A 54 3.81 -1.59 -11.22
N ASP A 55 4.49 -0.72 -10.48
CA ASP A 55 5.02 -1.08 -9.16
C ASP A 55 3.84 -1.38 -8.20
N PRO A 56 3.76 -2.59 -7.61
CA PRO A 56 2.63 -2.97 -6.76
C PRO A 56 2.45 -2.09 -5.51
N GLU A 57 3.53 -1.51 -5.00
CA GLU A 57 3.57 -0.76 -3.75
C GLU A 57 3.27 0.72 -4.01
N LEU A 58 3.87 1.28 -5.05
CA LEU A 58 3.73 2.69 -5.42
C LEU A 58 2.54 2.94 -6.35
N ARG A 59 2.01 1.90 -7.00
CA ARG A 59 0.89 1.95 -7.97
C ARG A 59 1.14 2.94 -9.11
N ARG A 60 2.41 3.03 -9.55
CA ARG A 60 2.83 3.87 -10.67
C ARG A 60 3.70 3.06 -11.65
N PRO A 61 3.74 3.45 -12.93
CA PRO A 61 4.59 2.81 -13.93
C PRO A 61 6.08 2.86 -13.54
N LEU A 62 6.85 1.80 -13.82
CA LEU A 62 8.29 1.75 -13.52
C LEU A 62 9.07 2.88 -14.20
N SER A 63 8.58 3.38 -15.34
CA SER A 63 9.15 4.54 -16.04
C SER A 63 9.08 5.82 -15.22
N ASP A 64 7.94 6.07 -14.57
CA ASP A 64 7.70 7.27 -13.75
C ASP A 64 8.54 7.26 -12.47
N LEU A 65 8.86 6.07 -12.00
CA LEU A 65 9.58 5.83 -10.76
C LEU A 65 11.10 5.82 -10.96
N GLY A 66 11.59 5.92 -12.20
CA GLY A 66 13.02 5.83 -12.50
C GLY A 66 13.64 4.48 -12.13
N MET A 67 12.83 3.41 -12.13
CA MET A 67 13.25 2.07 -11.72
C MET A 67 13.90 1.28 -12.87
N ILE A 68 13.82 1.77 -14.10
CA ILE A 68 14.41 1.13 -15.28
C ILE A 68 15.85 1.61 -15.46
N GLY A 69 16.80 0.73 -15.17
CA GLY A 69 18.22 0.98 -15.34
C GLY A 69 18.70 0.77 -16.77
N SER A 70 19.82 0.04 -16.89
CA SER A 70 20.41 -0.30 -18.18
C SER A 70 19.51 -1.25 -18.98
N VAL A 71 19.37 -0.99 -20.28
CA VAL A 71 18.67 -1.85 -21.24
C VAL A 71 19.60 -2.07 -22.41
N VAL A 72 19.94 -3.32 -22.68
CA VAL A 72 20.85 -3.71 -23.77
C VAL A 72 20.20 -4.84 -24.55
N ALA A 73 19.89 -4.59 -25.82
CA ALA A 73 19.48 -5.61 -26.77
C ALA A 73 20.65 -5.98 -27.69
N ASP A 74 20.70 -7.24 -28.13
CA ASP A 74 21.58 -7.67 -29.21
C ASP A 74 20.84 -7.90 -30.54
N ASN A 75 21.59 -8.15 -31.59
CA ASN A 75 21.10 -8.43 -32.95
C ASN A 75 20.36 -9.78 -33.08
N HIS A 76 20.37 -10.62 -32.04
CA HIS A 76 19.68 -11.90 -31.98
C HIS A 76 18.41 -11.84 -31.13
N GLY A 77 18.05 -10.66 -30.62
CA GLY A 77 16.86 -10.46 -29.80
C GLY A 77 17.03 -10.82 -28.33
N ALA A 78 18.27 -11.10 -27.87
CA ALA A 78 18.50 -11.29 -26.44
C ALA A 78 18.60 -9.92 -25.75
N VAL A 79 17.83 -9.76 -24.69
CA VAL A 79 17.69 -8.51 -23.94
C VAL A 79 18.20 -8.71 -22.53
N LYS A 80 19.08 -7.79 -22.10
CA LYS A 80 19.49 -7.64 -20.70
C LYS A 80 18.92 -6.33 -20.17
N LEU A 81 18.23 -6.42 -19.04
CA LEU A 81 17.53 -5.32 -18.40
C LEU A 81 17.88 -5.29 -16.93
N GLU A 82 18.16 -4.10 -16.41
CA GLU A 82 18.33 -3.85 -14.98
C GLU A 82 17.11 -3.10 -14.44
N ILE A 83 16.56 -3.61 -13.33
CA ILE A 83 15.49 -2.94 -12.56
C ILE A 83 16.03 -2.61 -11.18
N THR A 84 16.04 -1.32 -10.82
CA THR A 84 16.51 -0.84 -9.51
C THR A 84 15.33 -0.65 -8.56
N LEU A 85 15.30 -1.44 -7.49
CA LEU A 85 14.29 -1.39 -6.44
C LEU A 85 14.57 -0.27 -5.44
N THR A 86 13.52 0.23 -4.79
CA THR A 86 13.62 1.32 -3.81
C THR A 86 14.37 0.94 -2.54
N VAL A 87 14.27 -0.33 -2.13
CA VAL A 87 14.90 -0.88 -0.92
C VAL A 87 15.37 -2.32 -1.15
N VAL A 88 16.36 -2.73 -0.35
CA VAL A 88 16.82 -4.13 -0.27
C VAL A 88 15.68 -4.99 0.29
N GLY A 89 15.43 -6.14 -0.34
CA GLY A 89 14.42 -7.09 0.16
C GLY A 89 12.97 -6.65 -0.04
N CYS A 90 12.71 -5.74 -1.00
CA CYS A 90 11.36 -5.34 -1.38
C CYS A 90 10.48 -6.60 -1.62
N PRO A 91 9.38 -6.80 -0.88
CA PRO A 91 8.51 -7.97 -1.05
C PRO A 91 7.98 -8.12 -2.48
N ALA A 92 7.77 -6.98 -3.16
CA ALA A 92 7.30 -6.94 -4.55
C ALA A 92 8.36 -7.32 -5.60
N ALA A 93 9.62 -7.55 -5.23
CA ALA A 93 10.72 -7.79 -6.19
C ALA A 93 10.42 -8.93 -7.16
N ALA A 94 9.93 -10.07 -6.67
CA ALA A 94 9.61 -11.24 -7.49
C ALA A 94 8.44 -10.97 -8.44
N THR A 95 7.41 -10.24 -7.98
CA THR A 95 6.28 -9.82 -8.79
C THR A 95 6.73 -8.89 -9.91
N ILE A 96 7.52 -7.86 -9.58
CA ILE A 96 8.07 -6.92 -10.56
C ILE A 96 8.93 -7.66 -11.59
N GLU A 97 9.83 -8.54 -11.16
CA GLU A 97 10.69 -9.31 -12.08
C GLU A 97 9.85 -10.14 -13.06
N ARG A 98 8.85 -10.87 -12.56
CA ARG A 98 7.94 -11.68 -13.37
C ARG A 98 7.18 -10.84 -14.38
N ASP A 99 6.58 -9.74 -13.92
CA ASP A 99 5.70 -8.91 -14.75
C ASP A 99 6.51 -8.16 -15.83
N VAL A 100 7.72 -7.70 -15.47
CA VAL A 100 8.70 -7.15 -16.42
C VAL A 100 9.13 -8.19 -17.45
N ARG A 101 9.47 -9.40 -17.02
CA ARG A 101 9.87 -10.50 -17.93
C ARG A 101 8.75 -10.83 -18.91
N ALA A 102 7.50 -10.85 -18.44
CA ALA A 102 6.33 -11.07 -19.29
C ALA A 102 6.11 -9.93 -20.29
N ALA A 103 6.12 -8.68 -19.82
CA ALA A 103 5.90 -7.50 -20.67
C ALA A 103 6.98 -7.37 -21.75
N VAL A 104 8.25 -7.55 -21.39
CA VAL A 104 9.37 -7.47 -22.34
C VAL A 104 9.37 -8.66 -23.29
N GLY A 105 9.04 -9.87 -22.81
CA GLY A 105 8.99 -11.08 -23.63
C GLY A 105 7.91 -11.04 -24.72
N ALA A 106 6.90 -10.18 -24.58
CA ALA A 106 5.85 -9.97 -25.59
C ALA A 106 6.23 -9.00 -26.71
N VAL A 107 7.40 -8.34 -26.64
CA VAL A 107 7.85 -7.39 -27.66
C VAL A 107 8.39 -8.13 -28.89
N ASP A 108 7.88 -7.82 -30.09
CA ASP A 108 8.36 -8.48 -31.31
C ASP A 108 9.86 -8.28 -31.53
N GLY A 109 10.56 -9.38 -31.80
CA GLY A 109 12.00 -9.41 -31.96
C GLY A 109 12.78 -9.77 -30.70
N VAL A 110 12.11 -9.90 -29.54
CA VAL A 110 12.72 -10.45 -28.32
C VAL A 110 12.70 -11.98 -28.36
N THR A 111 13.86 -12.60 -28.13
CA THR A 111 14.02 -14.06 -28.10
C THR A 111 14.40 -14.59 -26.72
N ARG A 112 15.00 -13.74 -25.87
CA ARG A 112 15.37 -14.06 -24.48
C ARG A 112 15.41 -12.81 -23.63
N VAL A 113 14.97 -12.92 -22.38
CA VAL A 113 14.97 -11.81 -21.40
C VAL A 113 15.76 -12.23 -20.16
N ASP A 114 16.83 -11.50 -19.87
CA ASP A 114 17.60 -11.62 -18.63
C ASP A 114 17.36 -10.34 -17.79
N VAL A 115 16.62 -10.46 -16.69
CA VAL A 115 16.35 -9.35 -15.77
C VAL A 115 17.31 -9.43 -14.59
N THR A 116 17.99 -8.32 -14.29
CA THR A 116 18.83 -8.17 -13.11
C THR A 116 18.16 -7.20 -12.14
N MET A 117 17.94 -7.64 -10.90
CA MET A 117 17.38 -6.81 -9.85
C MET A 117 18.50 -6.12 -9.07
N GLY A 118 18.48 -4.80 -9.05
CA GLY A 118 19.40 -3.94 -8.31
C GLY A 118 18.67 -3.12 -7.25
N VAL A 119 19.40 -2.23 -6.58
CA VAL A 119 18.86 -1.31 -5.58
C VAL A 119 19.24 0.12 -5.98
N MET A 120 18.32 1.05 -5.79
CA MET A 120 18.54 2.46 -6.08
C MET A 120 19.68 3.05 -5.24
N THR A 121 20.52 3.83 -5.89
CA THR A 121 21.51 4.70 -5.24
C THR A 121 20.83 5.83 -4.46
N ASP A 122 21.57 6.47 -3.54
CA ASP A 122 21.06 7.60 -2.76
C ASP A 122 20.52 8.74 -3.64
N ALA A 123 21.20 9.02 -4.76
CA ALA A 123 20.76 10.02 -5.73
C ALA A 123 19.44 9.64 -6.42
N GLN A 124 19.27 8.35 -6.79
CA GLN A 124 18.03 7.86 -7.37
C GLN A 124 16.87 7.88 -6.36
N ARG A 125 17.14 7.51 -5.10
CA ARG A 125 16.14 7.59 -4.02
C ARG A 125 15.71 9.02 -3.74
N LEU A 126 16.64 9.98 -3.75
CA LEU A 126 16.35 11.40 -3.62
C LEU A 126 15.46 11.89 -4.78
N ALA A 127 15.83 11.58 -6.03
CA ALA A 127 15.05 11.97 -7.20
C ALA A 127 13.63 11.37 -7.20
N LEU A 128 13.48 10.12 -6.76
CA LEU A 128 12.18 9.49 -6.58
C LEU A 128 11.35 10.21 -5.51
N ARG A 129 11.95 10.60 -4.38
CA ARG A 129 11.23 11.33 -3.34
C ARG A 129 10.76 12.71 -3.81
N GLU A 130 11.61 13.44 -4.54
CA GLU A 130 11.23 14.71 -5.15
C GLU A 130 10.12 14.55 -6.19
N SER A 131 10.13 13.47 -6.98
CA SER A 131 9.07 13.20 -7.96
C SER A 131 7.74 12.81 -7.30
N LEU A 132 7.77 12.11 -6.16
CA LEU A 132 6.58 11.71 -5.41
C LEU A 132 6.02 12.82 -4.52
N ARG A 133 6.85 13.79 -4.12
CA ARG A 133 6.48 14.94 -3.28
C ARG A 133 7.18 16.23 -3.76
N PRO A 134 6.84 16.76 -4.95
CA PRO A 134 7.49 17.95 -5.49
C PRO A 134 7.21 19.18 -4.62
N GLY A 135 8.27 19.82 -4.12
CA GLY A 135 8.18 21.06 -3.33
C GLY A 135 7.53 20.93 -1.94
N ALA A 136 7.35 19.71 -1.42
CA ALA A 136 6.65 19.50 -0.16
C ALA A 136 7.50 19.90 1.05
N THR A 137 7.09 20.94 1.77
CA THR A 137 7.46 21.11 3.18
C THR A 137 6.78 20.00 4.00
N ARG A 138 7.53 19.34 4.88
CA ARG A 138 7.06 18.26 5.75
C ARG A 138 5.94 18.77 6.67
N SER A 139 4.70 18.69 6.20
CA SER A 139 3.49 19.20 6.83
C SER A 139 2.36 18.20 6.67
N ASN A 140 1.35 18.25 7.55
CA ASN A 140 0.20 17.35 7.48
C ASN A 140 -0.71 17.76 6.32
N PRO A 141 -0.85 16.95 5.25
CA PRO A 141 -1.66 17.28 4.08
C PRO A 141 -3.17 17.16 4.34
N PHE A 142 -3.57 16.67 5.52
CA PHE A 142 -4.96 16.41 5.90
C PHE A 142 -5.56 17.50 6.81
N GLY A 143 -4.84 18.61 7.00
CA GLY A 143 -5.32 19.76 7.78
C GLY A 143 -6.40 20.59 7.07
N PRO A 144 -6.78 21.75 7.65
CA PRO A 144 -7.79 22.64 7.07
C PRO A 144 -7.49 23.02 5.61
N GLY A 145 -8.50 22.94 4.73
CA GLY A 145 -8.36 23.22 3.30
C GLY A 145 -8.03 22.00 2.44
N THR A 146 -7.79 20.83 3.05
CA THR A 146 -7.62 19.57 2.30
C THR A 146 -8.92 19.12 1.62
N LEU A 147 -8.82 18.65 0.38
CA LEU A 147 -9.94 18.04 -0.32
C LEU A 147 -10.20 16.60 0.16
N THR A 148 -9.20 15.97 0.78
CA THR A 148 -9.33 14.65 1.40
C THR A 148 -10.32 14.70 2.55
N ARG A 149 -11.36 13.88 2.51
CA ARG A 149 -12.27 13.75 3.64
C ARG A 149 -11.71 12.78 4.66
N VAL A 150 -11.51 13.27 5.87
CA VAL A 150 -10.97 12.50 6.99
C VAL A 150 -12.11 11.96 7.83
N ILE A 151 -12.29 10.65 7.86
CA ILE A 151 -13.33 9.96 8.63
C ILE A 151 -12.69 9.20 9.78
N ALA A 152 -12.95 9.58 11.02
CA ALA A 152 -12.48 8.82 12.18
C ALA A 152 -13.62 7.98 12.78
N VAL A 153 -13.36 6.69 12.95
CA VAL A 153 -14.31 5.72 13.49
C VAL A 153 -13.99 5.51 14.96
N ALA A 154 -14.92 5.92 15.82
CA ALA A 154 -14.79 5.85 17.27
C ALA A 154 -15.73 4.81 17.87
N SER A 155 -15.36 4.23 19.01
CA SER A 155 -16.26 3.43 19.84
C SER A 155 -16.08 3.73 21.31
N GLY A 156 -17.13 3.49 22.10
CA GLY A 156 -17.03 3.61 23.55
C GLY A 156 -16.27 2.46 24.21
N LYS A 157 -16.47 1.24 23.69
CA LYS A 157 -15.92 0.01 24.27
C LYS A 157 -15.21 -0.83 23.20
N GLY A 158 -14.31 -1.71 23.64
CA GLY A 158 -13.73 -2.76 22.81
C GLY A 158 -14.79 -3.81 22.43
N GLY A 159 -14.57 -4.50 21.30
CA GLY A 159 -15.43 -5.62 20.87
C GLY A 159 -16.76 -5.25 20.20
N VAL A 160 -17.04 -3.96 19.94
CA VAL A 160 -18.24 -3.56 19.16
C VAL A 160 -18.09 -3.76 17.64
N GLY A 161 -16.93 -4.25 17.18
CA GLY A 161 -16.62 -4.41 15.75
C GLY A 161 -16.24 -3.12 15.03
N LYS A 162 -15.75 -2.10 15.75
CA LYS A 162 -15.26 -0.82 15.20
C LYS A 162 -14.32 -1.03 14.00
N SER A 163 -13.24 -1.80 14.16
CA SER A 163 -12.26 -2.06 13.11
C SER A 163 -12.85 -2.78 11.91
N SER A 164 -13.79 -3.72 12.14
CA SER A 164 -14.53 -4.39 11.05
C SER A 164 -15.38 -3.40 10.25
N ILE A 165 -16.05 -2.45 10.90
CA ILE A 165 -16.77 -1.36 10.22
C ILE A 165 -15.79 -0.46 9.46
N THR A 166 -14.66 -0.08 10.07
CA THR A 166 -13.63 0.76 9.47
C THR A 166 -13.12 0.17 8.15
N VAL A 167 -12.66 -1.09 8.16
CA VAL A 167 -12.08 -1.72 6.95
C VAL A 167 -13.11 -1.96 5.87
N ASN A 168 -14.36 -2.31 6.22
CA ASN A 168 -15.39 -2.54 5.23
C ASN A 168 -15.93 -1.24 4.63
N LEU A 169 -16.02 -0.17 5.41
CA LEU A 169 -16.32 1.17 4.87
C LEU A 169 -15.23 1.58 3.88
N ALA A 170 -13.96 1.46 4.27
CA ALA A 170 -12.84 1.82 3.42
C ALA A 170 -12.80 0.97 2.13
N ALA A 171 -13.02 -0.34 2.24
CA ALA A 171 -13.03 -1.26 1.11
C ALA A 171 -14.20 -0.98 0.16
N GLU A 172 -15.39 -0.68 0.69
CA GLU A 172 -16.55 -0.31 -0.13
C GLU A 172 -16.34 1.03 -0.84
N LEU A 173 -15.69 2.01 -0.21
CA LEU A 173 -15.29 3.26 -0.87
C LEU A 173 -14.27 3.01 -1.99
N ALA A 174 -13.25 2.19 -1.74
CA ALA A 174 -12.26 1.81 -2.75
C ALA A 174 -12.89 1.06 -3.93
N ARG A 175 -13.81 0.12 -3.65
CA ARG A 175 -14.59 -0.62 -4.68
C ARG A 175 -15.41 0.31 -5.58
N ARG A 176 -15.80 1.49 -5.10
CA ARG A 176 -16.51 2.53 -5.86
C ARG A 176 -15.57 3.45 -6.65
N GLY A 177 -14.27 3.21 -6.62
CA GLY A 177 -13.26 3.96 -7.37
C GLY A 177 -12.72 5.21 -6.66
N PHE A 178 -12.97 5.36 -5.35
CA PHE A 178 -12.33 6.42 -4.57
C PHE A 178 -10.90 6.03 -4.17
N ALA A 179 -10.01 7.00 -4.11
CA ALA A 179 -8.67 6.80 -3.54
C ALA A 179 -8.76 6.80 -2.00
N VAL A 180 -8.45 5.67 -1.36
CA VAL A 180 -8.67 5.46 0.09
C VAL A 180 -7.38 5.12 0.82
N GLY A 181 -7.12 5.84 1.92
CA GLY A 181 -6.13 5.48 2.92
C GLY A 181 -6.79 5.02 4.22
N VAL A 182 -6.16 4.09 4.93
CA VAL A 182 -6.58 3.63 6.25
C VAL A 182 -5.41 3.79 7.23
N ILE A 183 -5.68 4.42 8.38
CA ILE A 183 -4.74 4.46 9.51
C ILE A 183 -5.40 3.77 10.70
N ASP A 184 -4.78 2.69 11.15
CA ASP A 184 -5.10 2.03 12.41
C ASP A 184 -4.30 2.67 13.55
N ALA A 185 -5.01 3.45 14.37
CA ALA A 185 -4.49 4.12 15.54
C ALA A 185 -4.79 3.34 16.83
N ASP A 186 -5.35 2.12 16.75
CA ASP A 186 -5.62 1.28 17.90
C ASP A 186 -4.37 0.50 18.33
N VAL A 187 -3.58 1.16 19.18
CA VAL A 187 -2.29 0.66 19.67
C VAL A 187 -2.40 -0.64 20.45
N TYR A 188 -3.49 -0.81 21.20
CA TYR A 188 -3.66 -1.91 22.14
C TYR A 188 -4.33 -3.13 21.49
N GLY A 189 -5.02 -2.92 20.37
CA GLY A 189 -5.81 -3.94 19.69
C GLY A 189 -5.76 -3.80 18.17
N PHE A 190 -4.58 -3.52 17.61
CA PHE A 190 -4.40 -3.39 16.16
C PHE A 190 -4.91 -4.67 15.49
N SER A 191 -5.89 -4.50 14.62
CA SER A 191 -6.56 -5.62 13.94
C SER A 191 -6.69 -5.38 12.45
N VAL A 192 -6.54 -4.13 12.01
CA VAL A 192 -6.70 -3.73 10.61
C VAL A 192 -5.78 -4.52 9.69
N PRO A 193 -4.48 -4.74 9.95
CA PRO A 193 -3.62 -5.50 9.05
C PRO A 193 -4.15 -6.92 8.80
N ALA A 194 -4.58 -7.63 9.85
CA ALA A 194 -5.14 -8.96 9.73
C ALA A 194 -6.47 -8.95 8.96
N LEU A 195 -7.36 -8.01 9.28
CA LEU A 195 -8.69 -7.88 8.66
C LEU A 195 -8.67 -7.60 7.15
N VAL A 196 -7.53 -7.12 6.62
CA VAL A 196 -7.35 -6.83 5.18
C VAL A 196 -6.31 -7.74 4.51
N GLY A 197 -5.82 -8.77 5.20
CA GLY A 197 -4.89 -9.75 4.64
C GLY A 197 -3.44 -9.29 4.57
N LEU A 198 -3.08 -8.22 5.29
CA LEU A 198 -1.72 -7.70 5.47
C LEU A 198 -1.05 -8.24 6.74
N ALA A 199 -1.51 -9.36 7.29
CA ALA A 199 -0.82 -10.08 8.35
C ALA A 199 -0.81 -11.60 8.09
N PRO A 200 -0.23 -12.06 6.96
CA PRO A 200 -0.16 -13.49 6.67
C PRO A 200 0.57 -14.22 7.80
N GLU A 201 0.01 -15.35 8.23
CA GLU A 201 0.57 -16.16 9.33
C GLU A 201 0.68 -15.40 10.67
N GLY A 202 -0.08 -14.31 10.84
CA GLY A 202 -0.06 -13.47 12.04
C GLY A 202 1.04 -12.41 12.07
N VAL A 203 1.89 -12.33 11.03
CA VAL A 203 2.98 -11.35 10.95
C VAL A 203 2.59 -10.21 10.03
N SER A 204 2.52 -8.99 10.56
CA SER A 204 2.13 -7.81 9.77
C SER A 204 3.14 -7.48 8.67
N VAL A 205 2.64 -7.26 7.45
CA VAL A 205 3.42 -6.70 6.33
C VAL A 205 3.92 -5.32 6.72
N ARG A 206 5.24 -5.12 6.62
CA ARG A 206 5.87 -3.87 7.03
C ARG A 206 5.81 -2.84 5.90
N PRO A 207 5.52 -1.56 6.21
CA PRO A 207 5.66 -0.45 5.27
C PRO A 207 7.09 -0.33 4.75
N ILE A 208 7.22 0.03 3.46
CA ILE A 208 8.51 0.32 2.87
C ILE A 208 8.97 1.69 3.36
N ARG A 209 10.26 1.81 3.73
CA ARG A 209 10.88 3.08 4.13
C ARG A 209 11.86 3.55 3.07
N ILE A 210 11.59 4.73 2.51
CA ILE A 210 12.49 5.42 1.58
C ILE A 210 13.04 6.65 2.30
N ASP A 211 14.17 6.45 2.97
CA ASP A 211 14.70 7.27 4.07
C ASP A 211 13.61 7.60 5.12
N ASP A 212 13.13 8.85 5.18
CA ASP A 212 12.11 9.31 6.12
C ASP A 212 10.68 9.09 5.61
N MET A 213 10.51 8.76 4.32
CA MET A 213 9.18 8.57 3.74
C MET A 213 8.69 7.14 4.01
N ILE A 214 7.46 7.03 4.49
CA ILE A 214 6.80 5.75 4.74
C ILE A 214 5.87 5.46 3.57
N VAL A 215 6.03 4.33 2.89
CA VAL A 215 5.12 3.87 1.84
C VAL A 215 4.23 2.79 2.44
N PRO A 216 2.92 3.06 2.64
CA PRO A 216 2.00 2.07 3.18
C PRO A 216 1.83 0.89 2.23
N PRO A 217 1.76 -0.35 2.73
CA PRO A 217 1.32 -1.48 1.92
C PRO A 217 -0.10 -1.26 1.39
N VAL A 218 -0.39 -1.90 0.26
CA VAL A 218 -1.70 -1.84 -0.40
C VAL A 218 -2.47 -3.14 -0.18
N ALA A 219 -3.73 -3.03 0.23
CA ALA A 219 -4.66 -4.16 0.29
C ALA A 219 -6.04 -3.73 -0.21
N HIS A 220 -6.61 -4.52 -1.13
CA HIS A 220 -7.92 -4.27 -1.71
C HIS A 220 -8.10 -2.83 -2.22
N ASP A 221 -7.09 -2.34 -2.94
CA ASP A 221 -6.97 -0.95 -3.45
C ASP A 221 -6.97 0.16 -2.39
N MET A 222 -6.74 -0.18 -1.12
CA MET A 222 -6.54 0.76 -0.02
C MET A 222 -5.08 0.80 0.42
N LYS A 223 -4.56 1.98 0.75
CA LYS A 223 -3.26 2.12 1.41
C LYS A 223 -3.42 2.05 2.91
N VAL A 224 -2.75 1.11 3.57
CA VAL A 224 -3.01 0.78 4.98
C VAL A 224 -1.76 0.99 5.83
N LEU A 225 -1.89 1.79 6.89
CA LEU A 225 -0.89 1.86 7.96
C LEU A 225 -1.51 1.42 9.28
N SER A 226 -0.75 0.67 10.06
CA SER A 226 -1.08 0.35 11.44
C SER A 226 0.14 0.50 12.31
N ILE A 227 -0.07 0.92 13.55
CA ILE A 227 0.97 0.94 14.57
C ILE A 227 1.55 -0.46 14.79
N GLY A 228 0.73 -1.52 14.66
CA GLY A 228 1.16 -2.91 14.79
C GLY A 228 2.21 -3.35 13.77
N MET A 229 2.30 -2.68 12.62
CA MET A 229 3.30 -2.99 11.58
C MET A 229 4.74 -2.57 11.96
N PHE A 230 4.89 -1.76 13.01
CA PHE A 230 6.19 -1.25 13.49
C PHE A 230 6.65 -1.93 14.78
N VAL A 231 5.87 -2.88 15.30
CA VAL A 231 6.25 -3.70 16.45
C VAL A 231 7.08 -4.87 15.94
N GLU A 232 8.34 -4.96 16.37
CA GLU A 232 9.26 -5.99 15.88
C GLU A 232 9.02 -7.36 16.51
N ASP A 233 8.48 -7.39 17.73
CA ASP A 233 8.24 -8.60 18.51
C ASP A 233 6.86 -8.53 19.17
N HIS A 234 5.94 -9.39 18.72
CA HIS A 234 4.58 -9.44 19.23
C HIS A 234 4.51 -9.96 20.68
N ASP A 235 5.57 -10.63 21.17
CA ASP A 235 5.67 -11.15 22.53
C ASP A 235 6.21 -10.12 23.53
N VAL A 236 6.79 -9.01 23.04
CA VAL A 236 7.29 -7.93 23.89
C VAL A 236 6.23 -6.84 23.98
N ALA A 237 5.64 -6.69 25.18
CA ALA A 237 4.71 -5.61 25.45
C ALA A 237 5.44 -4.25 25.39
N VAL A 238 5.43 -3.60 24.23
CA VAL A 238 5.93 -2.23 24.08
C VAL A 238 5.00 -1.30 24.85
N ALA A 239 5.50 -0.70 25.93
CA ALA A 239 4.75 0.28 26.70
C ALA A 239 4.64 1.59 25.91
N TRP A 240 3.62 1.68 25.08
CA TRP A 240 3.29 2.87 24.32
C TRP A 240 2.87 4.01 25.26
N ARG A 241 3.79 4.96 25.50
CA ARG A 241 3.49 6.16 26.30
C ARG A 241 2.83 7.22 25.41
N GLY A 242 1.93 8.03 25.97
CA GLY A 242 1.17 9.08 25.24
C GLY A 242 2.02 9.93 24.28
N PRO A 243 3.18 10.49 24.68
CA PRO A 243 4.04 11.27 23.78
C PRO A 243 4.60 10.48 22.59
N MET A 244 4.83 9.17 22.76
CA MET A 244 5.30 8.30 21.69
C MET A 244 4.18 8.08 20.67
N LEU A 245 2.96 7.85 21.14
CA LEU A 245 1.78 7.70 20.28
C LEU A 245 1.48 8.94 19.48
N GLN A 246 1.54 10.10 20.12
CA GLN A 246 1.37 11.37 19.42
C GLN A 246 2.43 11.58 18.34
N ARG A 247 3.69 11.23 18.62
CA ARG A 247 4.76 11.28 17.62
C ARG A 247 4.50 10.33 16.46
N THR A 248 4.11 9.09 16.74
CA THR A 248 3.83 8.08 15.71
C THR A 248 2.67 8.50 14.80
N ILE A 249 1.55 8.95 15.38
CA ILE A 249 0.39 9.42 14.59
C ILE A 249 0.78 10.64 13.76
N SER A 250 1.52 11.59 14.34
CA SER A 250 2.04 12.74 13.59
C SER A 250 2.90 12.29 12.40
N GLN A 251 3.83 11.35 12.61
CA GLN A 251 4.63 10.76 11.54
C GLN A 251 3.79 10.07 10.47
N PHE A 252 2.75 9.31 10.83
CA PHE A 252 1.86 8.71 9.84
C PHE A 252 1.14 9.76 9.00
N LEU A 253 0.76 10.90 9.59
CA LEU A 253 0.09 11.97 8.85
C LEU A 253 1.06 12.77 7.98
N THR A 254 2.32 12.97 8.40
CA THR A 254 3.27 13.81 7.67
C THR A 254 4.17 13.02 6.70
N ASP A 255 4.59 11.83 7.09
CA ASP A 255 5.69 11.10 6.45
C ASP A 255 5.20 9.97 5.53
N ALA A 256 3.94 9.55 5.71
CA ALA A 256 3.33 8.53 4.87
C ALA A 256 2.99 9.07 3.48
N TRP A 257 3.40 8.37 2.44
CA TRP A 257 3.03 8.67 1.06
C TRP A 257 1.75 7.92 0.68
N PHE A 258 0.61 8.53 1.03
CA PHE A 258 -0.70 8.05 0.58
C PHE A 258 -1.01 8.43 -0.88
N GLY A 259 -0.27 9.37 -1.48
CA GLY A 259 -0.68 9.98 -2.75
C GLY A 259 -1.90 10.89 -2.57
N ALA A 260 -2.60 11.19 -3.66
CA ALA A 260 -3.87 11.92 -3.59
C ALA A 260 -4.98 10.97 -3.10
N LEU A 261 -5.63 11.34 -2.00
CA LEU A 261 -6.75 10.58 -1.43
C LEU A 261 -8.06 11.36 -1.57
N ASP A 262 -9.15 10.66 -1.83
CA ASP A 262 -10.49 11.18 -1.63
C ASP A 262 -10.91 11.00 -0.16
N PHE A 263 -10.55 9.87 0.45
CA PHE A 263 -10.88 9.53 1.83
C PHE A 263 -9.67 9.01 2.62
N LEU A 264 -9.52 9.50 3.85
CA LEU A 264 -8.64 8.92 4.86
C LEU A 264 -9.50 8.41 6.02
N VAL A 265 -9.54 7.10 6.24
CA VAL A 265 -10.33 6.47 7.30
C VAL A 265 -9.42 6.10 8.47
N LEU A 266 -9.76 6.56 9.68
CA LEU A 266 -8.98 6.29 10.89
C LEU A 266 -9.74 5.33 11.81
N ASP A 267 -9.09 4.24 12.19
CA ASP A 267 -9.58 3.34 13.23
C ASP A 267 -9.03 3.79 14.60
N LEU A 268 -9.86 4.43 15.42
CA LEU A 268 -9.43 4.98 16.71
C LEU A 268 -9.42 3.90 17.80
N PRO A 269 -8.60 3.98 18.85
CA PRO A 269 -8.72 3.06 19.98
C PRO A 269 -10.07 3.23 20.70
N PRO A 270 -10.55 2.19 21.41
CA PRO A 270 -11.79 2.28 22.17
C PRO A 270 -11.69 3.31 23.30
N GLY A 271 -12.79 4.01 23.54
CA GLY A 271 -12.94 4.95 24.64
C GLY A 271 -12.48 6.37 24.32
N THR A 272 -12.08 7.10 25.36
CA THR A 272 -11.80 8.54 25.35
C THR A 272 -10.36 8.86 25.73
N GLY A 273 -9.42 7.98 25.39
CA GLY A 273 -8.00 8.10 25.76
C GLY A 273 -7.21 9.14 24.95
N ASP A 274 -5.93 9.26 25.27
CA ASP A 274 -5.00 10.27 24.72
C ASP A 274 -4.90 10.27 23.19
N VAL A 275 -5.05 9.11 22.54
CA VAL A 275 -5.01 8.98 21.08
C VAL A 275 -6.19 9.70 20.42
N SER A 276 -7.40 9.54 20.96
CA SER A 276 -8.59 10.21 20.42
C SER A 276 -8.47 11.73 20.54
N ILE A 277 -7.88 12.22 21.63
CA ILE A 277 -7.57 13.65 21.83
C ILE A 277 -6.50 14.12 20.84
N THR A 278 -5.44 13.34 20.68
CA THR A 278 -4.33 13.64 19.77
C THR A 278 -4.80 13.74 18.33
N VAL A 279 -5.58 12.75 17.87
CA VAL A 279 -6.19 12.77 16.53
C VAL A 279 -7.00 14.05 16.36
N GLY A 280 -7.74 14.47 17.38
CA GLY A 280 -8.53 15.69 17.28
C GLY A 280 -7.75 16.99 17.23
N GLN A 281 -6.57 17.03 17.83
CA GLN A 281 -5.65 18.15 17.70
C GLN A 281 -4.97 18.18 16.34
N LEU A 282 -4.59 17.02 15.80
CA LEU A 282 -3.86 16.92 14.54
C LEU A 282 -4.78 17.00 13.30
N LEU A 283 -6.05 16.63 13.43
CA LEU A 283 -7.04 16.52 12.36
C LEU A 283 -8.35 17.23 12.75
N PRO A 284 -8.35 18.56 12.95
CA PRO A 284 -9.51 19.30 13.46
C PRO A 284 -10.74 19.21 12.55
N ASN A 285 -10.55 18.98 11.24
CA ASN A 285 -11.58 18.78 10.23
C ASN A 285 -12.11 17.34 10.13
N ALA A 286 -11.67 16.42 11.00
CA ALA A 286 -12.14 15.04 10.98
C ALA A 286 -13.66 14.94 11.26
N GLU A 287 -14.30 14.11 10.47
CA GLU A 287 -15.69 13.68 10.60
C GLU A 287 -15.75 12.40 11.42
N ILE A 288 -16.65 12.31 12.40
CA ILE A 288 -16.68 11.21 13.37
C ILE A 288 -17.87 10.30 13.12
N ILE A 289 -17.60 9.02 12.93
CA ILE A 289 -18.59 7.95 12.99
C ILE A 289 -18.48 7.27 14.35
N VAL A 290 -19.60 7.13 15.05
CA VAL A 290 -19.63 6.43 16.34
C VAL A 290 -20.22 5.04 16.16
N VAL A 291 -19.44 4.01 16.46
CA VAL A 291 -19.88 2.61 16.42
C VAL A 291 -20.37 2.18 17.80
N THR A 292 -21.55 1.58 17.82
CA THR A 292 -22.19 1.01 19.01
C THR A 292 -22.79 -0.36 18.69
N THR A 293 -23.36 -1.02 19.70
CA THR A 293 -24.19 -2.22 19.52
C THR A 293 -25.54 -2.02 20.21
N PRO A 294 -26.53 -2.90 19.98
CA PRO A 294 -27.84 -2.77 20.61
C PRO A 294 -27.83 -2.83 22.14
N GLN A 295 -26.79 -3.42 22.73
CA GLN A 295 -26.64 -3.52 24.19
C GLN A 295 -26.57 -2.12 24.84
N PRO A 296 -27.38 -1.84 25.89
CA PRO A 296 -27.37 -0.54 26.57
C PRO A 296 -25.98 -0.12 27.08
N SER A 297 -25.18 -1.07 27.58
CA SER A 297 -23.81 -0.81 28.04
C SER A 297 -22.88 -0.33 26.93
N ALA A 298 -23.07 -0.81 25.69
CA ALA A 298 -22.34 -0.29 24.53
C ALA A 298 -22.77 1.15 24.23
N SER A 299 -24.08 1.36 24.19
CA SER A 299 -24.70 2.63 23.81
C SER A 299 -24.27 3.76 24.75
N ASP A 300 -24.27 3.51 26.06
CA ASP A 300 -23.93 4.54 27.05
C ASP A 300 -22.45 4.94 27.01
N VAL A 301 -21.54 3.99 26.76
CA VAL A 301 -20.12 4.33 26.62
C VAL A 301 -19.83 4.98 25.26
N ALA A 302 -20.54 4.58 24.19
CA ALA A 302 -20.43 5.22 22.87
C ALA A 302 -20.85 6.70 22.92
N VAL A 303 -21.85 7.06 23.73
CA VAL A 303 -22.23 8.46 23.98
C VAL A 303 -21.09 9.25 24.60
N ARG A 304 -20.29 8.66 25.49
CA ARG A 304 -19.12 9.34 26.07
C ARG A 304 -18.06 9.62 25.01
N ALA A 305 -17.77 8.65 24.15
CA ALA A 305 -16.84 8.82 23.04
C ALA A 305 -17.29 9.94 22.08
N GLY A 306 -18.57 9.94 21.68
CA GLY A 306 -19.13 11.02 20.85
C GLY A 306 -19.15 12.38 21.55
N SER A 307 -19.42 12.42 22.85
CA SER A 307 -19.40 13.68 23.62
C SER A 307 -18.00 14.31 23.68
N LEU A 308 -16.95 13.49 23.84
CA LEU A 308 -15.56 13.97 23.76
C LEU A 308 -15.25 14.53 22.37
N ALA A 309 -15.63 13.81 21.30
CA ALA A 309 -15.44 14.30 19.94
C ALA A 309 -16.09 15.68 19.73
N ARG A 310 -17.28 15.91 20.29
CA ARG A 310 -17.94 17.22 20.24
C ARG A 310 -17.18 18.29 21.02
N GLN A 311 -16.61 17.95 22.18
CA GLN A 311 -15.77 18.87 22.96
C GLN A 311 -14.49 19.27 22.22
N LEU A 312 -13.97 18.38 21.37
CA LEU A 312 -12.84 18.64 20.47
C LEU A 312 -13.26 19.34 19.16
N ASN A 313 -14.49 19.84 19.08
CA ASN A 313 -15.07 20.50 17.90
C ASN A 313 -15.16 19.64 16.63
N HIS A 314 -15.09 18.31 16.76
CA HIS A 314 -15.34 17.46 15.62
C HIS A 314 -16.82 17.38 15.26
N HIS A 315 -17.05 17.10 13.97
CA HIS A 315 -18.39 16.89 13.47
C HIS A 315 -18.76 15.42 13.51
N ILE A 316 -19.75 15.06 14.33
CA ILE A 316 -20.30 13.70 14.34
C ILE A 316 -21.25 13.54 13.15
N ILE A 317 -20.90 12.63 12.23
CA ILE A 317 -21.65 12.44 10.98
C ILE A 317 -22.71 11.35 11.07
N GLY A 318 -22.65 10.50 12.10
CA GLY A 318 -23.70 9.56 12.39
C GLY A 318 -23.26 8.45 13.34
N VAL A 319 -24.22 7.62 13.69
CA VAL A 319 -24.03 6.42 14.50
C VAL A 319 -24.21 5.18 13.63
N VAL A 320 -23.34 4.19 13.82
CA VAL A 320 -23.49 2.85 13.25
C VAL A 320 -23.84 1.89 14.38
N GLU A 321 -24.99 1.23 14.27
CA GLU A 321 -25.33 0.11 15.15
C GLU A 321 -24.84 -1.19 14.52
N ASN A 322 -23.79 -1.78 15.08
CA ASN A 322 -23.25 -3.05 14.63
C ASN A 322 -23.82 -4.22 15.46
N MET A 323 -23.75 -5.43 14.92
CA MET A 323 -24.29 -6.65 15.55
C MET A 323 -25.78 -6.51 15.88
N ALA A 324 -26.51 -5.85 14.98
CA ALA A 324 -27.95 -5.67 15.08
C ALA A 324 -28.71 -6.96 14.77
N GLU A 325 -30.02 -6.87 14.80
CA GLU A 325 -30.92 -8.01 14.55
C GLU A 325 -30.66 -8.64 13.18
N ARG A 326 -30.73 -9.97 13.12
CA ARG A 326 -30.53 -10.75 11.88
C ARG A 326 -31.82 -11.49 11.53
N VAL A 327 -32.25 -11.39 10.28
CA VAL A 327 -33.31 -12.24 9.73
C VAL A 327 -32.75 -13.63 9.43
N LEU A 328 -33.42 -14.68 9.93
CA LEU A 328 -33.07 -16.08 9.73
C LEU A 328 -33.74 -16.63 8.46
N ASP A 329 -33.29 -17.80 8.01
CA ASP A 329 -33.77 -18.43 6.77
C ASP A 329 -35.27 -18.80 6.82
N ASP A 330 -35.82 -18.98 8.03
CA ASP A 330 -37.25 -19.21 8.27
C ASP A 330 -38.09 -17.93 8.31
N GLY A 331 -37.47 -16.76 8.08
CA GLY A 331 -38.10 -15.44 8.10
C GLY A 331 -38.26 -14.83 9.50
N THR A 332 -37.90 -15.55 10.57
CA THR A 332 -37.91 -14.99 11.92
C THR A 332 -36.71 -14.06 12.15
N THR A 333 -36.79 -13.19 13.15
CA THR A 333 -35.71 -12.25 13.47
C THR A 333 -35.03 -12.64 14.79
N MET A 334 -33.71 -12.75 14.76
CA MET A 334 -32.87 -12.99 15.93
C MET A 334 -32.27 -11.67 16.44
N SER A 335 -32.59 -11.33 17.69
CA SER A 335 -32.09 -10.14 18.39
C SER A 335 -31.15 -10.52 19.53
N LEU A 336 -29.99 -11.10 19.19
CA LEU A 336 -29.06 -11.68 20.18
C LEU A 336 -28.60 -10.67 21.26
N PHE A 337 -28.44 -9.41 20.85
CA PHE A 337 -27.94 -8.33 21.70
C PHE A 337 -29.00 -7.28 22.06
N GLY A 338 -30.26 -7.54 21.72
CA GLY A 338 -31.37 -6.60 21.83
C GLY A 338 -31.44 -5.61 20.65
N SER A 339 -32.14 -4.50 20.85
CA SER A 339 -32.38 -3.48 19.83
C SER A 339 -32.30 -2.04 20.36
N GLY A 340 -32.19 -1.08 19.43
CA GLY A 340 -32.34 0.36 19.69
C GLY A 340 -31.15 1.04 20.37
N GLY A 341 -29.97 0.41 20.41
CA GLY A 341 -28.75 1.03 20.94
C GLY A 341 -28.24 2.17 20.07
N GLY A 342 -28.32 2.03 18.75
CA GLY A 342 -28.01 3.05 17.76
C GLY A 342 -28.86 4.29 17.96
N GLU A 343 -30.19 4.13 17.97
CA GLU A 343 -31.17 5.20 18.18
C GLU A 343 -30.91 5.95 19.50
N ARG A 344 -30.71 5.22 20.61
CA ARG A 344 -30.38 5.83 21.91
C ARG A 344 -29.09 6.65 21.86
N THR A 345 -28.04 6.13 21.23
CA THR A 345 -26.77 6.84 21.09
C THR A 345 -26.92 8.06 20.18
N ALA A 346 -27.62 7.93 19.05
CA ALA A 346 -27.85 9.00 18.09
C ALA A 346 -28.64 10.17 18.70
N ALA A 347 -29.73 9.87 19.43
CA ALA A 347 -30.54 10.86 20.12
C ALA A 347 -29.72 11.65 21.16
N LYS A 348 -28.92 10.96 21.98
CA LYS A 348 -28.06 11.60 22.99
C LYS A 348 -26.95 12.47 22.38
N LEU A 349 -26.47 12.11 21.19
CA LEU A 349 -25.44 12.86 20.47
C LEU A 349 -25.99 13.95 19.53
N GLY A 350 -27.31 14.04 19.36
CA GLY A 350 -27.96 14.97 18.43
C GLY A 350 -27.64 14.67 16.96
N THR A 351 -27.60 13.39 16.61
CA THR A 351 -27.33 12.90 15.24
C THR A 351 -28.32 11.80 14.84
N SER A 352 -28.07 11.09 13.75
CA SER A 352 -28.88 9.97 13.25
C SER A 352 -28.09 8.67 13.17
N VAL A 353 -28.81 7.55 13.16
CA VAL A 353 -28.25 6.26 12.76
C VAL A 353 -28.09 6.27 11.23
N ILE A 354 -26.87 6.07 10.75
CA ILE A 354 -26.53 6.11 9.32
C ILE A 354 -26.34 4.72 8.71
N ALA A 355 -26.20 3.70 9.55
CA ALA A 355 -26.26 2.30 9.16
C ALA A 355 -26.56 1.40 10.36
N THR A 356 -27.27 0.31 10.10
CA THR A 356 -27.54 -0.77 11.06
C THR A 356 -27.04 -2.06 10.44
N VAL A 357 -25.91 -2.57 10.95
CA VAL A 357 -25.23 -3.76 10.42
C VAL A 357 -25.71 -4.99 11.19
N PRO A 358 -26.46 -5.91 10.55
CA PRO A 358 -26.96 -7.11 11.21
C PRO A 358 -25.80 -8.03 11.62
N LEU A 359 -26.03 -8.85 12.64
CA LEU A 359 -25.10 -9.91 13.01
C LEU A 359 -24.91 -10.87 11.82
N SER A 360 -23.69 -11.01 11.33
CA SER A 360 -23.38 -11.84 10.15
C SER A 360 -22.23 -12.80 10.44
N THR A 361 -22.51 -14.09 10.24
CA THR A 361 -21.51 -15.16 10.31
C THR A 361 -20.52 -15.05 9.14
N THR A 362 -21.00 -14.63 7.97
CA THR A 362 -20.20 -14.39 6.77
C THR A 362 -19.18 -13.29 7.03
N LEU A 363 -19.62 -12.15 7.59
CA LEU A 363 -18.73 -11.05 7.94
C LEU A 363 -17.60 -11.50 8.88
N ARG A 364 -17.91 -12.33 9.87
CA ARG A 364 -16.92 -12.90 10.79
C ARG A 364 -15.94 -13.84 10.08
N MET A 365 -16.42 -14.72 9.21
CA MET A 365 -15.57 -15.65 8.45
C MET A 365 -14.63 -14.92 7.50
N ASP A 366 -15.13 -13.92 6.78
CA ASP A 366 -14.32 -13.16 5.84
C ASP A 366 -13.28 -12.28 6.56
N ALA A 367 -13.66 -11.70 7.70
CA ALA A 367 -12.73 -10.98 8.58
C ALA A 367 -11.55 -11.86 9.03
N ASP A 368 -11.82 -13.12 9.44
CA ASP A 368 -10.76 -14.08 9.79
C ASP A 368 -9.89 -14.45 8.58
N ALA A 369 -10.47 -14.47 7.37
CA ALA A 369 -9.77 -14.72 6.13
C ALA A 369 -8.98 -13.49 5.61
N GLY A 370 -9.11 -12.34 6.27
CA GLY A 370 -8.46 -11.09 5.85
C GLY A 370 -9.06 -10.47 4.59
N ILE A 371 -10.33 -10.74 4.30
CA ILE A 371 -11.03 -10.18 3.14
C ILE A 371 -12.25 -9.40 3.65
N PRO A 372 -12.42 -8.11 3.33
CA PRO A 372 -13.65 -7.39 3.67
C PRO A 372 -14.90 -8.06 3.05
N VAL A 373 -15.96 -8.25 3.85
CA VAL A 373 -17.20 -8.93 3.42
C VAL A 373 -17.87 -8.24 2.24
N VAL A 374 -17.74 -6.90 2.15
CA VAL A 374 -18.25 -6.12 1.01
C VAL A 374 -17.62 -6.49 -0.33
N LEU A 375 -16.44 -7.13 -0.31
CA LEU A 375 -15.73 -7.63 -1.49
C LEU A 375 -16.00 -9.11 -1.73
N ALA A 376 -15.89 -9.94 -0.68
CA ALA A 376 -16.05 -11.39 -0.79
C ALA A 376 -17.52 -11.81 -1.01
N HIS A 377 -18.43 -11.20 -0.26
CA HIS A 377 -19.86 -11.54 -0.24
C HIS A 377 -20.71 -10.26 -0.31
N PRO A 378 -20.75 -9.56 -1.46
CA PRO A 378 -21.46 -8.29 -1.60
C PRO A 378 -22.98 -8.39 -1.40
N GLY A 379 -23.54 -9.59 -1.52
CA GLY A 379 -24.97 -9.86 -1.28
C GLY A 379 -25.33 -10.16 0.18
N ASP A 380 -24.35 -10.28 1.09
CA ASP A 380 -24.63 -10.51 2.51
C ASP A 380 -25.39 -9.30 3.10
N PRO A 381 -26.38 -9.49 3.99
CA PRO A 381 -27.10 -8.39 4.61
C PRO A 381 -26.19 -7.37 5.31
N ALA A 382 -25.07 -7.80 5.90
CA ALA A 382 -24.09 -6.88 6.47
C ALA A 382 -23.39 -6.05 5.39
N SER A 383 -23.03 -6.65 4.26
CA SER A 383 -22.44 -5.94 3.11
C SER A 383 -23.37 -4.87 2.57
N LEU A 384 -24.67 -5.17 2.47
CA LEU A 384 -25.68 -4.19 2.03
C LEU A 384 -25.76 -3.00 2.99
N ALA A 385 -25.78 -3.26 4.30
CA ALA A 385 -25.77 -2.21 5.33
C ALA A 385 -24.48 -1.36 5.30
N LEU A 386 -23.33 -1.98 5.04
CA LEU A 386 -22.05 -1.29 4.86
C LEU A 386 -22.01 -0.46 3.56
N GLY A 387 -22.67 -0.93 2.51
CA GLY A 387 -22.94 -0.15 1.30
C GLY A 387 -23.78 1.10 1.58
N GLN A 388 -24.81 0.99 2.43
CA GLN A 388 -25.60 2.14 2.89
C GLN A 388 -24.78 3.13 3.73
N LEU A 389 -23.86 2.62 4.56
CA LEU A 389 -22.91 3.45 5.30
C LEU A 389 -22.03 4.26 4.33
N ALA A 390 -21.44 3.60 3.34
CA ALA A 390 -20.62 4.26 2.33
C ALA A 390 -21.42 5.30 1.54
N ASP A 391 -22.66 4.99 1.17
CA ASP A 391 -23.58 5.94 0.56
C ASP A 391 -23.80 7.20 1.44
N ALA A 392 -24.07 7.01 2.73
CA ALA A 392 -24.29 8.12 3.65
C ALA A 392 -23.03 8.99 3.81
N VAL A 393 -21.86 8.36 3.81
CA VAL A 393 -20.57 9.07 3.82
C VAL A 393 -20.39 9.87 2.53
N VAL A 394 -20.55 9.24 1.35
CA VAL A 394 -20.32 9.88 0.04
C VAL A 394 -21.31 11.00 -0.25
N ARG A 395 -22.60 10.83 0.06
CA ARG A 395 -23.64 11.84 -0.21
C ARG A 395 -23.46 13.13 0.59
N ARG A 396 -22.72 13.09 1.70
CA ARG A 396 -22.46 14.31 2.48
C ARG A 396 -21.54 15.24 1.69
N PRO A 397 -21.96 16.49 1.41
CA PRO A 397 -21.14 17.42 0.66
C PRO A 397 -19.85 17.72 1.43
N ASN A 398 -18.72 17.76 0.70
CA ASN A 398 -17.47 18.22 1.27
C ASN A 398 -17.64 19.68 1.72
N ARG A 399 -17.23 20.02 2.94
CA ARG A 399 -17.38 21.37 3.51
C ARG A 399 -16.61 22.45 2.74
N LEU A 400 -15.72 22.04 1.83
CA LEU A 400 -14.99 22.91 0.90
C LEU A 400 -15.66 23.03 -0.48
N GLY A 401 -16.92 22.63 -0.64
CA GLY A 401 -17.66 22.46 -1.90
C GLY A 401 -17.81 23.69 -2.84
N GLY A 402 -16.96 24.70 -2.75
CA GLY A 402 -16.75 25.74 -3.77
C GLY A 402 -15.46 25.58 -4.60
N LEU A 403 -14.57 24.62 -4.29
CA LEU A 403 -13.35 24.37 -5.04
C LEU A 403 -13.40 22.96 -5.66
N SER A 404 -13.97 22.89 -6.86
CA SER A 404 -13.95 21.69 -7.69
C SER A 404 -12.51 21.33 -8.07
N VAL A 405 -12.12 20.08 -7.81
CA VAL A 405 -10.94 19.48 -8.45
C VAL A 405 -11.28 19.28 -9.92
N GLU A 406 -10.67 20.07 -10.79
CA GLU A 406 -10.66 19.75 -12.22
C GLU A 406 -9.94 18.41 -12.38
N ARG A 407 -10.70 17.36 -12.65
CA ARG A 407 -10.16 16.09 -13.13
C ARG A 407 -9.69 16.34 -14.56
N SER A 408 -8.39 16.55 -14.74
CA SER A 408 -7.77 16.44 -16.06
C SER A 408 -7.89 14.99 -16.51
N GLY A 409 -8.83 14.74 -17.42
CA GLY A 409 -8.91 13.47 -18.15
C GLY A 409 -7.66 13.28 -19.00
N GLY A 410 -7.09 12.07 -18.91
CA GLY A 410 -5.99 11.56 -19.72
C GLY A 410 -6.07 10.05 -19.73
#